data_AF-A0A142YMI7-F1
#
_entry.id   AF-A0A142YMI7-F1
#
_cell.length_a   1.000
_cell.length_b   1.000
_cell.length_c   1.000
_cell.angle_alpha   90.00
_cell.angle_beta   90.00
_cell.angle_gamma   90.00
#
_symmetry.space_group_name_H-M   'P 1'
#
loop_
_entity.id
_entity.type
_entity.pdbx_description
1 polymer ?
#
loop_
_entity_poly.entity_id
_entity_poly.type
_entity_poly.pdbx_seq_one_letter_code
_entity_poly.pdbx_strand_id
1 'polypeptide(L)'
;MIDCSGSMSTRNALDIAKRELLASLDRLPPDVDFSVTFYDLNARKLTDAQGRRGLMPATAANKARVRAQLAAVSPFGGTDHLLALRTALVDKPEVVFFLTDAASMTNDNVTTVLSETGRSRIQAIEFGIGRDLGDNTPLRRLASTTGGAYFYVDTSKFPKSAAGY
;
A
#
# COMPACT_ATOMS: atom_id res chain seq x y z
N MET A 1 0.79 -1.02 -3.26
CA MET A 1 1.71 -0.13 -2.55
C MET A 1 1.42 -0.23 -1.06
N ILE A 2 2.46 -0.12 -0.23
CA ILE A 2 2.38 -0.39 1.21
C ILE A 2 3.17 0.66 2.01
N ASP A 3 2.49 1.23 2.99
CA ASP A 3 3.03 2.19 3.94
C ASP A 3 3.96 1.49 4.93
N CYS A 4 5.18 1.99 5.02
CA CYS A 4 6.24 1.49 5.89
C CYS A 4 6.69 2.58 6.87
N SER A 5 5.90 3.63 7.06
CA SER A 5 6.17 4.70 8.01
C SER A 5 6.16 4.21 9.45
N GLY A 6 6.72 5.01 10.36
CA GLY A 6 6.81 4.66 11.79
C GLY A 6 5.46 4.40 12.45
N SER A 7 4.39 5.08 12.03
CA SER A 7 3.04 4.90 12.59
C SER A 7 2.46 3.51 12.32
N MET A 8 2.88 2.85 11.23
CA MET A 8 2.56 1.47 10.89
C MET A 8 3.20 0.43 11.83
N SER A 9 4.09 0.83 12.75
CA SER A 9 4.56 -0.06 13.84
C SER A 9 3.46 -0.36 14.87
N THR A 10 2.47 0.52 14.97
CA THR A 10 1.42 0.41 15.99
C THR A 10 0.60 -0.86 15.78
N ARG A 11 0.46 -1.68 16.84
CA ARG A 11 -0.39 -2.89 16.83
C ARG A 11 -0.09 -3.86 15.68
N ASN A 12 1.18 -3.98 15.24
CA ASN A 12 1.58 -4.84 14.12
C ASN A 12 0.93 -4.47 12.76
N ALA A 13 0.50 -3.23 12.56
CA ALA A 13 -0.17 -2.84 11.31
C ALA A 13 0.67 -3.19 10.07
N LEU A 14 1.98 -2.92 10.09
CA LEU A 14 2.87 -3.28 9.00
C LEU A 14 2.92 -4.79 8.75
N ASP A 15 3.04 -5.63 9.78
CA ASP A 15 3.12 -7.09 9.59
C ASP A 15 1.80 -7.67 9.07
N ILE A 16 0.67 -7.11 9.50
CA ILE A 16 -0.65 -7.43 8.95
C ILE A 16 -0.70 -7.02 7.47
N ALA A 17 -0.31 -5.79 7.14
CA ALA A 17 -0.28 -5.30 5.76
C ALA A 17 0.62 -6.16 4.85
N LYS A 18 1.79 -6.57 5.34
CA LYS A 18 2.71 -7.48 4.65
C LYS A 18 2.04 -8.83 4.39
N ARG A 19 1.36 -9.41 5.39
CA ARG A 19 0.66 -10.68 5.25
C ARG A 19 -0.45 -10.61 4.20
N GLU A 20 -1.29 -9.58 4.25
CA GLU A 20 -2.39 -9.40 3.28
C GLU A 20 -1.88 -9.13 1.86
N LEU A 21 -0.77 -8.40 1.73
CA LEU A 21 -0.08 -8.20 0.46
C LEU A 21 0.40 -9.54 -0.12
N LEU A 22 1.10 -10.35 0.67
CA LEU A 22 1.59 -11.66 0.23
C LEU A 22 0.44 -12.61 -0.13
N ALA A 23 -0.61 -12.67 0.69
CA ALA A 23 -1.79 -13.48 0.41
C ALA A 23 -2.48 -13.07 -0.89
N SER A 24 -2.49 -11.77 -1.21
CA SER A 24 -3.04 -11.25 -2.47
C SER A 24 -2.15 -11.59 -3.66
N LEU A 25 -0.83 -11.44 -3.53
CA LEU A 25 0.14 -11.79 -4.56
C LEU A 25 0.12 -13.29 -4.87
N ASP A 26 0.00 -14.16 -3.86
CA ASP A 26 -0.02 -15.61 -4.06
C ASP A 26 -1.19 -16.02 -4.98
N ARG A 27 -2.32 -15.32 -4.92
CA ARG A 27 -3.51 -15.56 -5.76
C ARG A 27 -3.41 -15.04 -7.19
N LEU A 28 -2.44 -14.19 -7.53
CA LEU A 28 -2.31 -13.67 -8.89
C LEU A 28 -1.86 -14.76 -9.87
N PRO A 29 -2.53 -14.93 -11.02
CA PRO A 29 -2.06 -15.84 -12.06
C PRO A 29 -0.82 -15.25 -12.77
N PRO A 30 0.06 -16.08 -13.35
CA PRO A 30 1.37 -15.65 -13.85
C PRO A 30 1.34 -14.72 -15.07
N ASP A 31 0.20 -14.63 -15.75
CA ASP A 31 -0.10 -13.73 -16.87
C ASP A 31 -0.52 -12.32 -16.44
N VAL A 32 -0.76 -12.11 -15.14
CA VAL A 32 -1.00 -10.78 -14.57
C VAL A 32 0.34 -10.14 -14.19
N ASP A 33 0.52 -8.91 -14.64
CA ASP A 33 1.63 -8.07 -14.21
C ASP A 33 1.30 -7.33 -12.91
N PHE A 34 2.30 -7.21 -12.04
CA PHE A 34 2.18 -6.50 -10.78
C PHE A 34 3.45 -5.68 -10.48
N SER A 35 3.31 -4.68 -9.62
CA SER A 35 4.44 -3.97 -9.02
C SER A 35 4.14 -3.72 -7.54
N VAL A 36 5.19 -3.66 -6.73
CA VAL A 36 5.09 -3.30 -5.31
C VAL A 36 5.97 -2.09 -5.05
N THR A 37 5.34 -1.05 -4.53
CA THR A 37 6.01 0.15 -4.02
C THR A 37 5.93 0.13 -2.50
N PHE A 38 7.09 0.13 -1.84
CA PHE A 38 7.25 0.45 -0.43
C PHE A 38 7.40 1.94 -0.28
N TYR A 39 6.76 2.56 0.72
CA TYR A 39 6.96 3.98 0.93
C TYR A 39 6.98 4.39 2.40
N ASP A 40 7.72 5.46 2.64
CA ASP A 40 7.82 6.23 3.87
C ASP A 40 7.89 7.71 3.45
N LEU A 41 8.96 8.43 3.80
CA LEU A 41 9.35 9.69 3.16
C LEU A 41 9.96 9.50 1.76
N ASN A 42 10.28 8.26 1.39
CA ASN A 42 10.77 7.85 0.08
C ASN A 42 9.83 6.79 -0.51
N ALA A 43 9.71 6.73 -1.83
CA ALA A 43 8.97 5.67 -2.52
C ALA A 43 9.92 4.77 -3.32
N ARG A 44 9.93 3.48 -3.00
CA ARG A 44 10.85 2.47 -3.55
C ARG A 44 10.07 1.36 -4.23
N LYS A 45 10.16 1.30 -5.56
CA LYS A 45 9.63 0.17 -6.35
C LYS A 45 10.54 -1.04 -6.25
N LEU A 46 9.94 -2.20 -6.16
CA LEU A 46 10.63 -3.46 -6.36
C LEU A 46 11.23 -3.56 -7.76
N THR A 47 12.36 -4.27 -7.80
CA THR A 47 13.04 -4.63 -9.03
C THR A 47 12.86 -6.10 -9.35
N ASP A 48 12.77 -6.41 -10.64
CA ASP A 48 12.76 -7.77 -11.15
C ASP A 48 14.17 -8.42 -11.09
N ALA A 49 14.33 -9.58 -11.74
CA ALA A 49 15.60 -10.29 -11.82
C ALA A 49 16.74 -9.55 -12.52
N GLN A 50 16.40 -8.59 -13.36
CA GLN A 50 17.32 -7.81 -14.17
C GLN A 50 17.53 -6.41 -13.58
N GLY A 51 17.00 -6.13 -12.39
CA GLY A 51 17.10 -4.82 -11.75
C GLY A 51 16.13 -3.78 -12.33
N ARG A 52 15.20 -4.18 -13.20
CA ARG A 52 14.21 -3.28 -13.80
C ARG A 52 13.10 -3.00 -12.81
N ARG A 53 12.71 -1.73 -12.70
CA ARG A 53 11.58 -1.27 -11.88
C ARG A 53 10.31 -1.23 -12.74
N GLY A 54 9.17 -1.49 -12.12
CA GLY A 54 7.87 -1.34 -12.76
C GLY A 54 7.00 -2.58 -12.63
N LEU A 55 6.08 -2.73 -13.57
CA LEU A 55 5.22 -3.91 -13.71
C LEU A 55 6.03 -5.13 -14.19
N MET A 56 5.80 -6.27 -13.56
CA MET A 56 6.44 -7.55 -13.88
C MET A 56 5.45 -8.70 -13.72
N PRO A 57 5.59 -9.81 -14.46
CA PRO A 57 4.65 -10.91 -14.41
C PRO A 57 4.68 -11.59 -13.04
N ALA A 58 3.51 -12.04 -12.56
CA ALA A 58 3.32 -12.75 -11.29
C ALA A 58 3.86 -14.19 -11.32
N THR A 59 5.06 -14.39 -11.84
CA THR A 59 5.78 -15.66 -11.79
C THR A 59 6.17 -16.01 -10.36
N ALA A 60 6.36 -17.31 -10.08
CA ALA A 60 6.81 -17.78 -8.77
C ALA A 60 8.14 -17.12 -8.35
N ALA A 61 9.05 -16.89 -9.30
CA ALA A 61 10.33 -16.22 -9.06
C ALA A 61 10.15 -14.75 -8.64
N ASN A 62 9.27 -14.00 -9.33
CA ASN A 62 9.00 -12.61 -8.98
C ASN A 62 8.28 -12.50 -7.63
N LYS A 63 7.30 -13.37 -7.35
CA LYS A 63 6.64 -13.43 -6.03
C LYS A 63 7.62 -13.74 -4.89
N ALA A 64 8.54 -14.69 -5.10
CA ALA A 64 9.56 -15.03 -4.11
C ALA A 64 10.48 -13.84 -3.79
N ARG A 65 10.83 -13.03 -4.81
CA ARG A 65 11.61 -11.80 -4.62
C ARG A 65 10.87 -10.77 -3.79
N VAL A 66 9.57 -10.57 -4.04
CA VAL A 66 8.73 -9.70 -3.18
C VAL A 66 8.83 -10.17 -1.74
N ARG A 67 8.61 -11.46 -1.48
CA ARG A 67 8.63 -12.03 -0.14
C ARG A 67 9.97 -11.79 0.57
N ALA A 68 11.08 -12.00 -0.11
CA ALA A 68 12.42 -11.77 0.45
C ALA A 68 12.66 -10.29 0.80
N GLN A 69 12.27 -9.36 -0.07
CA GLN A 69 12.46 -7.92 0.19
C GLN A 69 11.49 -7.40 1.27
N LEU A 70 10.24 -7.86 1.26
CA LEU A 70 9.22 -7.50 2.24
C LEU A 70 9.62 -7.90 3.67
N ALA A 71 10.31 -9.04 3.82
CA ALA A 71 10.84 -9.50 5.10
C ALA A 71 11.90 -8.56 5.67
N ALA A 72 12.66 -7.86 4.82
CA ALA A 72 13.70 -6.92 5.24
C ALA A 72 13.18 -5.51 5.57
N VAL A 73 11.92 -5.19 5.23
CA VAL A 73 11.33 -3.87 5.48
C VAL A 73 10.97 -3.73 6.96
N SER A 74 11.36 -2.63 7.60
CA SER A 74 10.93 -2.27 8.96
C SER A 74 10.22 -0.91 8.96
N PRO A 75 9.29 -0.65 9.89
CA PRO A 75 8.64 0.66 10.00
C PRO A 75 9.69 1.75 10.26
N PHE A 76 9.65 2.86 9.54
CA PHE A 76 10.63 3.94 9.72
C PHE A 76 10.09 5.32 9.31
N GLY A 77 10.42 6.34 10.10
CA GLY A 77 10.26 7.74 9.70
C GLY A 77 8.80 8.18 9.51
N GLY A 78 8.62 9.22 8.69
CA GLY A 78 7.31 9.78 8.33
C GLY A 78 6.76 9.21 7.03
N THR A 79 5.80 9.93 6.46
CA THR A 79 4.99 9.44 5.34
C THR A 79 4.79 10.52 4.28
N ASP A 80 5.04 10.20 3.01
CA ASP A 80 4.66 11.01 1.86
C ASP A 80 3.76 10.21 0.91
N HIS A 81 2.45 10.31 1.16
CA HIS A 81 1.42 9.62 0.37
C HIS A 81 1.40 10.10 -1.09
N LEU A 82 1.64 11.38 -1.33
CA LEU A 82 1.57 11.94 -2.69
C LEU A 82 2.74 11.44 -3.54
N LEU A 83 3.95 11.44 -3.00
CA LEU A 83 5.12 10.85 -3.64
C LEU A 83 4.89 9.36 -3.94
N ALA A 84 4.33 8.62 -2.99
CA ALA A 84 4.07 7.19 -3.14
C ALA A 84 3.04 6.91 -4.25
N LEU A 85 1.92 7.64 -4.26
CA LEU A 85 0.86 7.50 -5.25
C LEU A 85 1.35 7.88 -6.64
N ARG A 86 2.05 9.01 -6.79
CA ARG A 86 2.71 9.40 -8.05
C ARG A 86 3.67 8.32 -8.54
N THR A 87 4.49 7.80 -7.64
CA THR A 87 5.44 6.73 -7.98
C THR A 87 4.71 5.51 -8.52
N ALA A 88 3.62 5.07 -7.88
CA ALA A 88 2.82 3.95 -8.36
C ALA A 88 2.15 4.24 -9.72
N LEU A 89 1.61 5.45 -9.90
CA LEU A 89 0.86 5.85 -11.10
C LEU A 89 1.74 6.03 -12.35
N VAL A 90 3.06 6.19 -12.21
CA VAL A 90 3.99 6.23 -13.36
C VAL A 90 3.84 5.01 -14.29
N ASP A 91 3.56 3.84 -13.73
CA ASP A 91 3.41 2.60 -14.53
C ASP A 91 2.01 2.48 -15.16
N LYS A 92 1.14 3.47 -14.97
CA LYS A 92 -0.26 3.51 -15.43
C LYS A 92 -1.03 2.20 -15.13
N PRO A 93 -1.03 1.73 -13.87
CA PRO A 93 -1.69 0.49 -13.52
C PRO A 93 -3.21 0.60 -13.66
N GLU A 94 -3.88 -0.50 -14.00
CA GLU A 94 -5.34 -0.53 -14.02
C GLU A 94 -5.95 -0.40 -12.61
N VAL A 95 -5.23 -0.90 -11.62
CA VAL A 95 -5.64 -0.89 -10.21
C VAL A 95 -4.43 -0.69 -9.30
N VAL A 96 -4.59 0.18 -8.30
CA VAL A 96 -3.63 0.39 -7.22
C VAL A 96 -4.26 -0.07 -5.92
N PHE A 97 -3.66 -1.07 -5.27
CA PHE A 97 -4.00 -1.41 -3.88
C PHE A 97 -3.14 -0.58 -2.94
N PHE A 98 -3.76 0.25 -2.10
CA PHE A 98 -3.12 1.21 -1.21
C PHE A 98 -3.31 0.82 0.25
N LEU A 99 -2.27 0.26 0.86
CA LEU A 99 -2.26 -0.23 2.24
C LEU A 99 -1.58 0.80 3.14
N THR A 100 -2.31 1.48 4.02
CA THR A 100 -1.83 2.60 4.84
C THR A 100 -2.67 2.79 6.10
N ASP A 101 -2.16 3.50 7.10
CA ASP A 101 -2.96 4.00 8.23
C ASP A 101 -3.63 5.36 7.96
N ALA A 102 -3.48 5.89 6.73
CA ALA A 102 -3.99 7.17 6.27
C ALA A 102 -3.46 8.40 7.04
N ALA A 103 -2.44 8.23 7.89
CA ALA A 103 -1.92 9.31 8.71
C ALA A 103 -1.47 10.50 7.84
N SER A 104 -1.90 11.71 8.19
CA SER A 104 -1.54 12.95 7.47
C SER A 104 -2.04 13.08 6.03
N MET A 105 -2.95 12.22 5.56
CA MET A 105 -3.57 12.36 4.24
C MET A 105 -4.64 13.48 4.25
N THR A 106 -4.53 14.45 3.36
CA THR A 106 -5.46 15.60 3.29
C THR A 106 -6.35 15.58 2.04
N ASN A 107 -7.43 16.36 2.05
CA ASN A 107 -8.29 16.54 0.87
C ASN A 107 -7.55 17.20 -0.32
N ASP A 108 -6.52 18.00 -0.05
CA ASP A 108 -5.69 18.59 -1.12
C ASP A 108 -4.80 17.52 -1.76
N ASN A 109 -4.27 16.57 -0.97
CA ASN A 109 -3.58 15.41 -1.53
C ASN A 109 -4.53 14.60 -2.41
N VAL A 110 -5.76 14.35 -1.95
CA VAL A 110 -6.77 13.63 -2.74
C VAL A 110 -7.07 14.35 -4.05
N THR A 111 -7.34 15.66 -4.01
CA THR A 111 -7.64 16.45 -5.21
C THR A 111 -6.47 16.42 -6.20
N THR A 112 -5.25 16.53 -5.70
CA THR A 112 -4.04 16.42 -6.53
C THR A 112 -3.96 15.05 -7.19
N VAL A 113 -4.04 13.97 -6.41
CA VAL A 113 -3.95 12.59 -6.92
C VAL A 113 -5.07 12.30 -7.94
N LEU A 114 -6.29 12.77 -7.69
CA LEU A 114 -7.42 12.57 -8.59
C LEU A 114 -7.18 13.16 -9.99
N SER A 115 -6.48 14.31 -10.07
CA SER A 115 -6.08 14.91 -11.35
C SER A 115 -5.00 14.11 -12.09
N GLU A 116 -4.26 13.24 -11.39
CA GLU A 116 -3.13 12.47 -11.90
C GLU A 116 -3.44 10.97 -12.12
N THR A 117 -4.52 10.45 -11.53
CA THR A 117 -4.86 9.01 -11.54
C THR A 117 -5.15 8.44 -12.93
N GLY A 118 -5.58 9.26 -13.88
CA GLY A 118 -5.97 8.81 -15.22
C GLY A 118 -7.09 7.75 -15.15
N ARG A 119 -6.81 6.54 -15.65
CA ARG A 119 -7.75 5.40 -15.65
C ARG A 119 -7.55 4.43 -14.47
N SER A 120 -6.59 4.72 -13.60
CA SER A 120 -6.23 3.83 -12.49
C SER A 120 -7.30 3.90 -11.40
N ARG A 121 -7.77 2.74 -10.95
CA ARG A 121 -8.67 2.64 -9.79
C ARG A 121 -7.88 2.46 -8.51
N ILE A 122 -8.25 3.12 -7.42
CA ILE A 122 -7.56 3.00 -6.13
C ILE A 122 -8.41 2.18 -5.16
N GLN A 123 -7.90 1.01 -4.78
CA GLN A 123 -8.43 0.17 -3.70
C GLN A 123 -7.70 0.51 -2.41
N ALA A 124 -8.36 1.18 -1.48
CA ALA A 124 -7.75 1.60 -0.22
C ALA A 124 -8.02 0.60 0.91
N ILE A 125 -6.97 0.24 1.64
CA ILE A 125 -7.04 -0.56 2.86
C ILE A 125 -6.43 0.29 3.98
N GLU A 126 -7.28 0.79 4.87
CA GLU A 126 -6.89 1.60 6.00
C GLU A 126 -6.64 0.75 7.25
N PHE A 127 -5.49 0.91 7.88
CA PHE A 127 -5.15 0.29 9.16
C PHE A 127 -5.31 1.31 10.29
N GLY A 128 -6.43 1.22 11.02
CA GLY A 128 -6.72 2.14 12.12
C GLY A 128 -6.87 1.43 13.47
N ILE A 129 -7.05 2.20 14.53
CA ILE A 129 -7.35 1.69 15.87
C ILE A 129 -8.80 2.04 16.21
N GLY A 130 -9.60 1.04 16.56
CA GLY A 130 -10.97 1.22 17.00
C GLY A 130 -11.94 1.23 15.82
N ARG A 131 -12.98 2.06 15.90
CA ARG A 131 -14.01 2.12 14.87
C ARG A 131 -13.60 3.00 13.70
N ASP A 132 -14.03 2.59 12.52
CA ASP A 132 -14.03 3.40 11.31
C ASP A 132 -14.69 4.77 11.59
N LEU A 133 -13.99 5.85 11.24
CA LEU A 133 -14.41 7.24 11.51
C LEU A 133 -15.50 7.72 10.55
N GLY A 134 -15.92 6.89 9.59
CA GLY A 134 -17.08 7.13 8.74
C GLY A 134 -16.74 7.59 7.32
N ASP A 135 -17.72 8.20 6.67
CA ASP A 135 -17.75 8.33 5.20
C ASP A 135 -16.94 9.51 4.62
N ASN A 136 -16.49 10.44 5.47
CA ASN A 136 -15.87 11.69 5.02
C ASN A 136 -14.33 11.72 5.17
N THR A 137 -13.67 10.56 5.18
CA THR A 137 -12.20 10.53 5.22
C THR A 137 -11.60 10.77 3.82
N PRO A 138 -10.45 11.47 3.72
CA PRO A 138 -9.77 11.70 2.45
C PRO A 138 -9.47 10.40 1.68
N LEU A 139 -9.02 9.36 2.39
CA LEU A 139 -8.67 8.08 1.77
C LEU A 139 -9.91 7.37 1.18
N ARG A 140 -11.04 7.37 1.89
CA ARG A 140 -12.29 6.81 1.35
C ARG A 140 -12.76 7.58 0.11
N ARG A 141 -12.71 8.91 0.15
CA ARG A 141 -13.05 9.76 -1.00
C ARG A 141 -12.17 9.43 -2.21
N LEU A 142 -10.87 9.23 -2.02
CA LEU A 142 -9.95 8.87 -3.10
C LEU A 142 -10.35 7.54 -3.74
N ALA A 143 -10.59 6.51 -2.92
CA ALA A 143 -10.97 5.20 -3.40
C ALA A 143 -12.30 5.23 -4.16
N SER A 144 -13.35 5.84 -3.58
CA SER A 144 -14.67 5.90 -4.20
C SER A 144 -14.68 6.71 -5.50
N THR A 145 -13.99 7.86 -5.53
CA THR A 145 -13.98 8.75 -6.71
C THR A 145 -13.23 8.13 -7.89
N THR A 146 -12.23 7.28 -7.63
CA THR A 146 -11.51 6.55 -8.68
C THR A 146 -12.23 5.28 -9.13
N GLY A 147 -13.44 4.99 -8.61
CA GLY A 147 -14.18 3.76 -8.90
C GLY A 147 -13.59 2.50 -8.24
N GLY A 148 -12.77 2.68 -7.19
CA GLY A 148 -12.32 1.60 -6.32
C GLY A 148 -13.17 1.48 -5.05
N ALA A 149 -12.70 0.68 -4.11
CA ALA A 149 -13.34 0.43 -2.83
C ALA A 149 -12.40 0.75 -1.66
N TYR A 150 -13.02 1.03 -0.52
CA TYR A 150 -12.34 1.31 0.73
C TYR A 150 -12.65 0.20 1.73
N PHE A 151 -11.63 -0.29 2.41
CA PHE A 151 -11.71 -1.29 3.46
C PHE A 151 -10.99 -0.79 4.70
N TYR A 152 -11.64 -0.89 5.86
CA TYR A 152 -11.04 -0.55 7.15
C TYR A 152 -10.67 -1.80 7.93
N VAL A 153 -9.44 -1.84 8.45
CA VAL A 153 -8.91 -2.91 9.29
C VAL A 153 -8.64 -2.34 10.68
N ASP A 154 -9.45 -2.77 11.65
CA ASP A 154 -9.24 -2.43 13.06
C ASP A 154 -8.08 -3.24 13.64
N THR A 155 -6.92 -2.59 13.76
CA THR A 155 -5.69 -3.18 14.27
C THR A 155 -5.77 -3.55 15.76
N SER A 156 -6.74 -3.00 16.51
CA SER A 156 -6.92 -3.33 17.93
C SER A 156 -7.35 -4.78 18.16
N LYS A 157 -7.93 -5.43 17.14
CA LYS A 157 -8.34 -6.84 17.16
C LYS A 157 -7.18 -7.82 16.97
N PHE A 158 -5.99 -7.34 16.65
CA PHE A 158 -4.81 -8.18 16.44
C PHE A 158 -3.90 -8.17 17.67
N PRO A 159 -3.18 -9.27 17.92
CA PRO A 159 -2.24 -9.34 19.04
C PRO A 159 -1.17 -8.24 18.91
N LYS A 160 -0.77 -7.67 20.07
CA LYS A 160 0.35 -6.73 20.14
C LYS A 160 1.64 -7.41 19.64
N SER A 161 2.55 -6.64 19.04
CA SER A 161 3.87 -7.17 18.68
C SER A 161 4.56 -7.72 19.92
N ALA A 162 5.23 -8.85 19.78
CA ALA A 162 6.15 -9.35 20.80
C ALA A 162 7.36 -8.40 20.97
N ALA A 163 7.66 -7.57 19.96
CA ALA A 163 8.59 -6.46 20.05
C ALA A 163 7.84 -5.24 20.61
N GLY A 164 7.71 -5.17 21.94
CA GLY A 164 7.26 -3.96 22.61
C GLY A 164 8.28 -2.85 22.42
N TYR A 165 8.01 -1.93 21.50
CA TYR A 165 8.60 -0.59 21.47
C TYR A 165 7.47 0.42 21.28
#